data_AF-A0A7Y1YNX6-F1
#
_entry.id   AF-A0A7Y1YNX6-F1
#
_cell.length_a   1.000
_cell.length_b   1.000
_cell.length_c   1.000
_cell.angle_alpha   90.00
_cell.angle_beta   90.00
_cell.angle_gamma   90.00
#
_symmetry.space_group_name_H-M   'P 1'
#
loop_
_entity.id
_entity.type
_entity.pdbx_description
1 polymer ?
#
loop_
_entity_poly.entity_id
_entity_poly.type
_entity_poly.pdbx_seq_one_letter_code
_entity_poly.pdbx_strand_id
1 'polypeptide(L)'
;VTQRIGISDIIIVYSRPSVNDREIWGKLVPYGMNNLGFGTAKESPWRAGANENTTIKFTDDVTIEGKPLKAGKYGLHMVINPDNSATIIFSKNHQAWGSYFYDPVDDALRVDVSMKDISHTEQLTYIFNEVEANSAVASLNWEKKQVPFKIGVDVSKVVLADIRHKLENAPGFQRQTWEQAANFSMNNGGDLEEALGWINSTIEGMFFSEKNFGNLNTKAQILNKLNRSAEADAVMDEAMGMATVFERHGYGRQLIGQGKKDKALEIFKMNAKKHKGEWPVDYGLARAYSAMGNYSAAIKHLKIAATRAPDAPNKNAIAANMAKLEKGEDIN
;
A
#
# COMPACT_ATOMS: atom_id res chain seq x y z
N VAL A 1 -19.05 -11.70 5.54
CA VAL A 1 -18.02 -11.61 4.48
C VAL A 1 -16.96 -10.60 4.93
N THR A 2 -15.69 -10.84 4.62
CA THR A 2 -14.57 -9.98 5.06
C THR A 2 -13.66 -9.70 3.87
N GLN A 3 -13.13 -8.48 3.80
CA GLN A 3 -12.10 -8.06 2.86
C GLN A 3 -11.03 -7.25 3.60
N ARG A 4 -9.76 -7.47 3.23
CA ARG A 4 -8.63 -6.69 3.73
C ARG A 4 -8.09 -5.74 2.65
N ILE A 5 -7.83 -4.48 3.01
CA ILE A 5 -7.16 -3.49 2.17
C ILE A 5 -5.97 -2.95 2.97
N GLY A 6 -4.74 -3.15 2.49
CA GLY A 6 -3.55 -2.92 3.31
C GLY A 6 -3.56 -3.82 4.56
N ILE A 7 -3.63 -3.20 5.74
CA ILE A 7 -3.80 -3.91 7.03
C ILE A 7 -5.20 -3.73 7.64
N SER A 8 -6.12 -3.05 6.94
CA SER A 8 -7.46 -2.75 7.42
C SER A 8 -8.46 -3.81 7.00
N ASP A 9 -9.26 -4.30 7.95
CA ASP A 9 -10.34 -5.25 7.70
C ASP A 9 -11.70 -4.56 7.60
N ILE A 10 -12.45 -4.94 6.57
CA ILE A 10 -13.84 -4.56 6.32
C ILE A 10 -14.69 -5.81 6.46
N ILE A 11 -15.65 -5.79 7.39
CA ILE A 11 -16.45 -6.97 7.73
C ILE A 11 -17.93 -6.62 7.60
N ILE A 12 -18.65 -7.35 6.74
CA ILE A 12 -20.11 -7.24 6.60
C ILE A 12 -20.77 -8.51 7.15
N VAL A 13 -21.65 -8.34 8.13
CA VAL A 13 -22.46 -9.40 8.75
C VAL A 13 -23.93 -9.13 8.43
N TYR A 14 -24.59 -10.11 7.80
CA TYR A 14 -25.92 -9.94 7.23
C TYR A 14 -26.68 -11.25 7.19
N SER A 15 -28.01 -11.16 7.17
CA SER A 15 -28.91 -12.29 6.86
C SER A 15 -29.30 -12.28 5.38
N ARG A 16 -29.55 -13.47 4.84
CA ARG A 16 -29.64 -13.73 3.39
C ARG A 16 -31.04 -14.19 2.96
N PRO A 17 -32.05 -13.30 2.90
CA PRO A 17 -33.37 -13.69 2.41
C PRO A 17 -33.31 -14.13 0.94
N SER A 18 -34.13 -15.13 0.58
CA SER A 18 -34.33 -15.57 -0.81
C SER A 18 -35.38 -14.71 -1.52
N VAL A 19 -35.40 -14.68 -2.85
CA VAL A 19 -36.46 -14.01 -3.61
C VAL A 19 -37.78 -14.77 -3.47
N ASN A 20 -37.76 -16.10 -3.67
CA ASN A 20 -38.92 -17.00 -3.59
C ASN A 20 -40.12 -16.51 -4.42
N ASP A 21 -39.89 -16.16 -5.69
CA ASP A 21 -40.92 -15.67 -6.63
C ASP A 21 -41.67 -14.39 -6.19
N ARG A 22 -41.20 -13.70 -5.16
CA ARG A 22 -41.78 -12.43 -4.68
C ARG A 22 -41.29 -11.26 -5.51
N GLU A 23 -42.15 -10.28 -5.71
CA GLU A 23 -41.74 -8.96 -6.18
C GLU A 23 -40.94 -8.26 -5.07
N ILE A 24 -39.67 -7.96 -5.34
CA ILE A 24 -38.75 -7.44 -4.33
C ILE A 24 -38.84 -5.92 -4.26
N TRP A 25 -38.49 -5.23 -5.34
CA TRP A 25 -38.34 -3.78 -5.37
C TRP A 25 -39.70 -3.09 -5.51
N GLY A 26 -39.98 -2.13 -4.63
CA GLY A 26 -41.28 -1.43 -4.57
C GLY A 26 -42.39 -2.19 -3.84
N LYS A 27 -42.15 -3.44 -3.43
CA LYS A 27 -43.07 -4.26 -2.63
C LYS A 27 -42.44 -4.73 -1.33
N LEU A 28 -41.64 -5.80 -1.37
CA LEU A 28 -40.97 -6.34 -0.18
C LEU A 28 -39.95 -5.34 0.39
N VAL A 29 -39.20 -4.69 -0.50
CA VAL A 29 -38.36 -3.54 -0.24
C VAL A 29 -39.07 -2.32 -0.80
N PRO A 30 -39.88 -1.62 0.01
CA PRO A 30 -40.59 -0.44 -0.46
C PRO A 30 -39.60 0.67 -0.83
N TYR A 31 -39.99 1.52 -1.77
CA TYR A 31 -39.20 2.69 -2.13
C TYR A 31 -39.30 3.76 -1.03
N GLY A 32 -38.24 4.55 -0.88
CA GLY A 32 -38.15 5.62 0.10
C GLY A 32 -38.08 5.13 1.56
N MET A 33 -38.36 6.05 2.47
CA MET A 33 -38.49 5.78 3.90
C MET A 33 -39.92 5.34 4.21
N ASN A 34 -40.09 4.36 5.09
CA ASN A 34 -41.40 3.75 5.33
C ASN A 34 -41.70 3.57 6.82
N ASN A 35 -42.94 3.80 7.23
CA ASN A 35 -43.37 3.48 8.59
C ASN A 35 -43.63 1.97 8.69
N LEU A 36 -42.92 1.29 9.61
CA LEU A 36 -43.01 -0.16 9.77
C LEU A 36 -44.14 -0.61 10.71
N GLY A 37 -44.95 0.33 11.24
CA GLY A 37 -46.08 0.05 12.13
C GLY A 37 -45.68 -0.44 13.53
N PHE A 38 -44.39 -0.42 13.86
CA PHE A 38 -43.85 -0.88 15.13
C PHE A 38 -42.52 -0.16 15.46
N GLY A 39 -42.20 -0.06 16.74
CA GLY A 39 -41.00 0.63 17.24
C GLY A 39 -41.18 2.15 17.34
N THR A 40 -40.10 2.87 17.59
CA THR A 40 -40.11 4.32 17.81
C THR A 40 -39.88 5.12 16.53
N ALA A 41 -39.42 4.48 15.45
CA ALA A 41 -39.13 5.15 14.19
C ALA A 41 -40.45 5.57 13.49
N LYS A 42 -40.56 6.86 13.16
CA LYS A 42 -41.70 7.37 12.36
C LYS A 42 -41.62 6.96 10.91
N GLU A 43 -40.40 6.95 10.37
CA GLU A 43 -40.06 6.43 9.06
C GLU A 43 -38.73 5.69 9.16
N SER A 44 -38.58 4.61 8.41
CA SER A 44 -37.45 3.70 8.50
C SER A 44 -36.87 3.42 7.11
N PRO A 45 -35.54 3.39 6.98
CA PRO A 45 -34.89 2.85 5.79
C PRO A 45 -34.99 1.32 5.79
N TRP A 46 -34.74 0.71 4.65
CA TRP A 46 -34.60 -0.74 4.58
C TRP A 46 -33.31 -1.18 5.30
N ARG A 47 -33.40 -2.22 6.13
CA ARG A 47 -32.28 -2.83 6.87
C ARG A 47 -31.24 -3.56 6.01
N ALA A 48 -31.39 -3.52 4.69
CA ALA A 48 -30.47 -4.11 3.71
C ALA A 48 -30.08 -5.57 4.03
N GLY A 49 -31.08 -6.37 4.43
CA GLY A 49 -30.94 -7.70 5.02
C GLY A 49 -32.28 -8.22 5.58
N ALA A 50 -32.23 -9.18 6.50
CA ALA A 50 -33.38 -9.73 7.21
C ALA A 50 -33.11 -9.84 8.72
N ASN A 51 -34.17 -9.93 9.53
CA ASN A 51 -34.11 -9.98 10.99
C ASN A 51 -33.41 -8.75 11.59
N GLU A 52 -32.24 -8.94 12.22
CA GLU A 52 -31.37 -7.88 12.73
C GLU A 52 -30.88 -6.94 11.62
N ASN A 53 -30.42 -5.74 11.97
CA ASN A 53 -29.81 -4.90 10.95
C ASN A 53 -28.51 -5.51 10.42
N THR A 54 -28.30 -5.42 9.11
CA THR A 54 -26.99 -5.72 8.53
C THR A 54 -25.97 -4.81 9.19
N THR A 55 -24.79 -5.34 9.53
CA THR A 55 -23.72 -4.52 10.11
C THR A 55 -22.48 -4.52 9.23
N ILE A 56 -21.80 -3.40 9.20
CA ILE A 56 -20.49 -3.23 8.56
C ILE A 56 -19.49 -2.69 9.59
N LYS A 57 -18.32 -3.31 9.67
CA LYS A 57 -17.23 -2.91 10.58
C LYS A 57 -15.99 -2.57 9.79
N PHE A 58 -15.33 -1.49 10.20
CA PHE A 58 -14.02 -1.05 9.73
C PHE A 58 -13.04 -1.05 10.90
N THR A 59 -11.85 -1.64 10.74
CA THR A 59 -10.80 -1.59 11.78
C THR A 59 -10.10 -0.23 11.85
N ASP A 60 -10.11 0.51 10.74
CA ASP A 60 -9.44 1.80 10.58
C ASP A 60 -10.40 2.80 9.91
N ASP A 61 -10.03 4.08 9.95
CA ASP A 61 -10.74 5.14 9.24
C ASP A 61 -10.75 4.86 7.72
N VAL A 62 -11.90 5.07 7.09
CA VAL A 62 -12.11 4.83 5.65
C VAL A 62 -12.74 6.04 4.98
N THR A 63 -12.84 5.98 3.66
CA THR A 63 -13.75 6.81 2.88
C THR A 63 -14.80 5.93 2.22
N ILE A 64 -16.04 6.38 2.21
CA ILE A 64 -17.16 5.77 1.49
C ILE A 64 -17.60 6.75 0.42
N GLU A 65 -17.51 6.37 -0.85
CA GLU A 65 -17.79 7.28 -1.98
C GLU A 65 -17.04 8.63 -1.83
N GLY A 66 -15.79 8.56 -1.39
CA GLY A 66 -14.94 9.74 -1.14
C GLY A 66 -15.25 10.53 0.14
N LYS A 67 -16.32 10.21 0.88
CA LYS A 67 -16.65 10.87 2.15
C LYS A 67 -16.01 10.14 3.34
N PRO A 68 -15.41 10.84 4.32
CA PRO A 68 -14.74 10.20 5.44
C PRO A 68 -15.73 9.51 6.39
N LEU A 69 -15.34 8.33 6.87
CA LEU A 69 -16.04 7.59 7.94
C LEU A 69 -14.99 7.03 8.92
N LYS A 70 -15.24 7.19 10.22
CA LYS A 70 -14.33 6.73 11.25
C LYS A 70 -14.30 5.21 11.38
N ALA A 71 -13.22 4.68 11.91
CA ALA A 71 -13.16 3.28 12.35
C ALA A 71 -14.32 2.99 13.31
N GLY A 72 -14.93 1.82 13.18
CA GLY A 72 -16.10 1.48 14.00
C GLY A 72 -16.97 0.40 13.40
N LYS A 73 -18.04 0.06 14.13
CA LYS A 73 -19.10 -0.83 13.66
C LYS A 73 -20.37 -0.02 13.48
N TYR A 74 -21.04 -0.23 12.35
CA TYR A 74 -22.22 0.52 11.93
C TYR A 74 -23.35 -0.43 11.53
N GLY A 75 -24.58 -0.02 11.80
CA GLY A 75 -25.78 -0.57 11.17
C GLY A 75 -25.87 -0.05 9.74
N LEU A 76 -26.03 -0.95 8.78
CA LEU A 76 -26.13 -0.63 7.37
C LEU A 76 -27.60 -0.61 6.96
N HIS A 77 -28.06 0.55 6.53
CA HIS A 77 -29.41 0.73 6.01
C HIS A 77 -29.37 1.35 4.61
N MET A 78 -30.46 1.19 3.85
CA MET A 78 -30.58 1.71 2.51
C MET A 78 -31.97 2.31 2.29
N VAL A 79 -32.01 3.48 1.66
CA VAL A 79 -33.23 4.05 1.06
C VAL A 79 -33.16 3.75 -0.42
N ILE A 80 -34.08 2.94 -0.93
CA ILE A 80 -34.11 2.60 -2.36
C ILE A 80 -35.07 3.56 -3.06
N ASN A 81 -34.65 4.16 -4.16
CA ASN A 81 -35.48 5.09 -4.93
C ASN A 81 -36.00 4.44 -6.22
N PRO A 82 -37.13 4.91 -6.77
CA PRO A 82 -37.69 4.37 -8.02
C PRO A 82 -36.81 4.58 -9.26
N ASP A 83 -35.88 5.52 -9.21
CA ASP A 83 -35.00 5.93 -10.32
C ASP A 83 -33.69 5.14 -10.41
N ASN A 84 -33.63 3.95 -9.81
CA ASN A 84 -32.42 3.13 -9.66
C ASN A 84 -31.28 3.84 -8.91
N SER A 85 -31.60 4.73 -7.98
CA SER A 85 -30.63 5.24 -6.99
C SER A 85 -30.90 4.68 -5.60
N ALA A 86 -29.89 4.71 -4.75
CA ALA A 86 -30.03 4.36 -3.35
C ALA A 86 -29.21 5.30 -2.46
N THR A 87 -29.74 5.66 -1.30
CA THR A 87 -28.96 6.27 -0.23
C THR A 87 -28.53 5.21 0.77
N ILE A 88 -27.23 4.97 0.90
CA ILE A 88 -26.65 4.07 1.89
C ILE A 88 -26.40 4.86 3.17
N ILE A 89 -26.81 4.29 4.29
CA ILE A 89 -26.76 4.90 5.62
C ILE A 89 -25.93 4.02 6.55
N PHE A 90 -24.96 4.65 7.20
CA PHE A 90 -24.11 4.05 8.23
C PHE A 90 -24.54 4.59 9.59
N SER A 91 -25.39 3.86 10.30
CA SER A 91 -25.90 4.24 11.62
C SER A 91 -25.00 3.73 12.74
N LYS A 92 -24.79 4.52 13.79
CA LYS A 92 -24.09 4.11 15.02
C LYS A 92 -24.86 3.04 15.80
N ASN A 93 -26.18 2.95 15.62
CA ASN A 93 -27.01 1.92 16.25
C ASN A 93 -26.91 0.58 15.49
N HIS A 94 -25.83 -0.15 15.72
CA HIS A 94 -25.52 -1.42 15.06
C HIS A 94 -26.02 -2.67 15.81
N GLN A 95 -26.87 -2.49 16.84
CA GLN A 95 -27.43 -3.58 17.66
C GLN A 95 -28.95 -3.70 17.50
N ALA A 96 -29.56 -2.83 16.71
CA ALA A 96 -31.01 -2.79 16.53
C ALA A 96 -31.54 -4.02 15.79
N TRP A 97 -32.73 -4.46 16.20
CA TRP A 97 -33.52 -5.41 15.42
C TRP A 97 -34.11 -4.68 14.22
N GLY A 98 -33.56 -4.91 13.02
CA GLY A 98 -33.97 -4.26 11.80
C GLY A 98 -33.92 -2.73 11.88
N SER A 99 -34.97 -2.06 11.40
CA SER A 99 -35.03 -0.59 11.35
C SER A 99 -36.13 0.02 12.23
N TYR A 100 -36.79 -0.77 13.09
CA TYR A 100 -37.97 -0.33 13.87
C TYR A 100 -37.67 0.82 14.85
N PHE A 101 -36.42 0.93 15.29
CA PHE A 101 -35.93 1.96 16.22
C PHE A 101 -34.90 2.88 15.56
N TYR A 102 -34.95 2.98 14.22
CA TYR A 102 -34.07 3.87 13.47
C TYR A 102 -34.27 5.33 13.90
N ASP A 103 -33.16 6.01 14.20
CA ASP A 103 -33.10 7.43 14.49
C ASP A 103 -32.03 8.10 13.60
N PRO A 104 -32.40 9.08 12.76
CA PRO A 104 -31.45 9.84 11.95
C PRO A 104 -30.29 10.47 12.74
N VAL A 105 -30.46 10.75 14.04
CA VAL A 105 -29.39 11.31 14.88
C VAL A 105 -28.20 10.35 15.02
N ASP A 106 -28.43 9.05 14.85
CA ASP A 106 -27.40 8.02 14.94
C ASP A 106 -26.62 7.88 13.63
N ASP A 107 -27.02 8.55 12.55
CA ASP A 107 -26.33 8.44 11.27
C ASP A 107 -24.93 9.06 11.36
N ALA A 108 -23.92 8.23 11.14
CA ALA A 108 -22.54 8.68 10.98
C ALA A 108 -22.26 9.18 9.57
N LEU A 109 -22.91 8.59 8.56
CA LEU A 109 -22.73 8.95 7.16
C LEU A 109 -23.93 8.54 6.30
N ARG A 110 -24.24 9.36 5.29
CA ARG A 110 -25.12 9.04 4.17
C ARG A 110 -24.42 9.28 2.84
N VAL A 111 -24.51 8.32 1.93
CA VAL A 111 -23.96 8.39 0.57
C VAL A 111 -25.00 7.96 -0.45
N ASP A 112 -25.11 8.70 -1.53
CA ASP A 112 -26.00 8.35 -2.64
C ASP A 112 -25.20 7.60 -3.70
N VAL A 113 -25.77 6.50 -4.22
CA VAL A 113 -25.16 5.64 -5.22
C VAL A 113 -26.16 5.28 -6.32
N SER A 114 -25.65 5.01 -7.51
CA SER A 114 -26.44 4.42 -8.60
C SER A 114 -26.47 2.91 -8.47
N MET A 115 -27.66 2.34 -8.55
CA MET A 115 -27.87 0.89 -8.65
C MET A 115 -27.56 0.39 -10.06
N LYS A 116 -27.24 -0.90 -10.18
CA LYS A 116 -26.99 -1.56 -11.46
C LYS A 116 -27.93 -2.76 -11.64
N ASP A 117 -28.30 -3.03 -12.88
CA ASP A 117 -28.94 -4.29 -13.23
C ASP A 117 -27.90 -5.41 -13.34
N ILE A 118 -28.22 -6.57 -12.80
CA ILE A 118 -27.37 -7.77 -12.80
C ILE A 118 -28.21 -9.02 -13.13
N SER A 119 -27.52 -10.11 -13.43
CA SER A 119 -28.16 -11.43 -13.49
C SER A 119 -28.83 -11.80 -12.17
N HIS A 120 -29.89 -12.60 -12.25
CA HIS A 120 -30.69 -13.01 -11.10
C HIS A 120 -29.84 -13.63 -9.99
N THR A 121 -29.99 -13.11 -8.78
CA THR A 121 -29.33 -13.54 -7.56
C THR A 121 -30.40 -13.93 -6.54
N GLU A 122 -30.61 -15.23 -6.34
CA GLU A 122 -31.72 -15.74 -5.54
C GLU A 122 -31.64 -15.33 -4.06
N GLN A 123 -30.47 -15.47 -3.44
CA GLN A 123 -30.26 -15.07 -2.05
C GLN A 123 -29.51 -13.75 -1.99
N LEU A 124 -29.99 -12.81 -1.17
CA LEU A 124 -29.27 -11.56 -0.91
C LEU A 124 -27.82 -11.90 -0.52
N THR A 125 -26.89 -11.28 -1.22
CA THR A 125 -25.46 -11.58 -1.09
C THR A 125 -24.66 -10.29 -1.09
N TYR A 126 -23.81 -10.12 -0.08
CA TYR A 126 -22.77 -9.09 -0.09
C TYR A 126 -21.47 -9.68 -0.60
N ILE A 127 -20.83 -8.96 -1.52
CA ILE A 127 -19.53 -9.29 -2.11
C ILE A 127 -18.62 -8.06 -2.10
N PHE A 128 -17.31 -8.30 -2.23
CA PHE A 128 -16.33 -7.27 -2.53
C PHE A 128 -15.82 -7.49 -3.96
N ASN A 129 -16.00 -6.47 -4.79
CA ASN A 129 -15.58 -6.39 -6.18
C ASN A 129 -14.43 -5.40 -6.31
N GLU A 130 -13.75 -5.40 -7.47
CA GLU A 130 -12.77 -4.35 -7.84
C GLU A 130 -11.76 -4.05 -6.71
N VAL A 131 -11.14 -5.11 -6.19
CA VAL A 131 -10.19 -5.01 -5.07
C VAL A 131 -8.85 -4.50 -5.61
N GLU A 132 -8.50 -3.30 -5.19
CA GLU A 132 -7.27 -2.59 -5.53
C GLU A 132 -6.38 -2.43 -4.29
N ALA A 133 -5.16 -1.92 -4.49
CA ALA A 133 -4.20 -1.72 -3.40
C ALA A 133 -4.72 -0.86 -2.23
N ASN A 134 -5.59 0.12 -2.50
CA ASN A 134 -6.10 1.09 -1.54
C ASN A 134 -7.63 1.23 -1.53
N SER A 135 -8.36 0.40 -2.27
CA SER A 135 -9.82 0.46 -2.32
C SER A 135 -10.47 -0.86 -2.71
N ALA A 136 -11.75 -1.01 -2.41
CA ALA A 136 -12.59 -2.07 -2.94
C ALA A 136 -14.02 -1.55 -3.12
N VAL A 137 -14.81 -2.20 -3.97
CA VAL A 137 -16.23 -1.91 -4.11
C VAL A 137 -17.03 -2.98 -3.36
N ALA A 138 -17.67 -2.61 -2.26
CA ALA A 138 -18.65 -3.50 -1.63
C ALA A 138 -19.96 -3.46 -2.44
N SER A 139 -20.65 -4.58 -2.57
CA SER A 139 -21.90 -4.65 -3.32
C SER A 139 -22.90 -5.57 -2.68
N LEU A 140 -24.13 -5.08 -2.50
CA LEU A 140 -25.29 -5.93 -2.26
C LEU A 140 -25.85 -6.38 -3.61
N ASN A 141 -25.97 -7.68 -3.82
CA ASN A 141 -26.64 -8.29 -4.96
C ASN A 141 -27.89 -9.03 -4.47
N TRP A 142 -29.05 -8.73 -5.06
CA TRP A 142 -30.27 -9.47 -4.79
C TRP A 142 -31.27 -9.31 -5.92
N GLU A 143 -31.97 -10.39 -6.29
CA GLU A 143 -32.79 -10.43 -7.49
C GLU A 143 -31.95 -9.97 -8.69
N LYS A 144 -32.37 -8.97 -9.45
CA LYS A 144 -31.68 -8.44 -10.64
C LYS A 144 -31.04 -7.10 -10.37
N LYS A 145 -30.87 -6.70 -9.10
CA LYS A 145 -30.28 -5.41 -8.73
C LYS A 145 -29.01 -5.59 -7.91
N GLN A 146 -28.10 -4.66 -8.14
CA GLN A 146 -26.89 -4.45 -7.37
C GLN A 146 -26.86 -3.03 -6.80
N VAL A 147 -26.47 -2.91 -5.53
CA VAL A 147 -26.17 -1.63 -4.87
C VAL A 147 -24.67 -1.61 -4.55
N PRO A 148 -23.82 -1.03 -5.43
CA PRO A 148 -22.39 -0.94 -5.22
C PRO A 148 -22.01 0.34 -4.45
N PHE A 149 -20.97 0.27 -3.63
CA PHE A 149 -20.31 1.45 -3.08
C PHE A 149 -18.81 1.23 -2.88
N LYS A 150 -18.02 2.23 -3.23
CA LYS A 150 -16.57 2.25 -3.12
C LYS A 150 -16.14 2.59 -1.70
N ILE A 151 -15.22 1.78 -1.19
CA ILE A 151 -14.55 1.95 0.08
C ILE A 151 -13.08 2.22 -0.21
N GLY A 152 -12.56 3.37 0.23
CA GLY A 152 -11.15 3.73 0.13
C GLY A 152 -10.46 3.71 1.49
N VAL A 153 -9.20 3.28 1.52
CA VAL A 153 -8.34 3.27 2.72
C VAL A 153 -7.07 4.03 2.42
N ASP A 154 -6.69 4.95 3.30
CA ASP A 154 -5.37 5.59 3.27
C ASP A 154 -4.33 4.62 3.85
N VAL A 155 -3.90 3.67 3.02
CA VAL A 155 -3.03 2.56 3.45
C VAL A 155 -1.73 3.07 4.04
N SER A 156 -1.12 4.10 3.46
CA SER A 156 0.12 4.69 3.98
C SER A 156 -0.08 5.22 5.39
N LYS A 157 -1.14 6.00 5.62
CA LYS A 157 -1.44 6.56 6.94
C LYS A 157 -1.72 5.46 7.97
N VAL A 158 -2.51 4.45 7.60
CA VAL A 158 -2.84 3.32 8.49
C VAL A 158 -1.58 2.54 8.87
N VAL A 159 -0.73 2.19 7.89
CA VAL A 159 0.51 1.45 8.16
C VAL A 159 1.49 2.29 8.99
N LEU A 160 1.60 3.60 8.75
CA LEU A 160 2.44 4.48 9.57
C LEU A 160 1.94 4.57 11.03
N ALA A 161 0.63 4.59 11.24
CA ALA A 161 0.07 4.56 12.60
C ALA A 161 0.41 3.24 13.31
N ASP A 162 0.26 2.10 12.63
CA ASP A 162 0.64 0.79 13.17
C ASP A 162 2.15 0.68 13.43
N ILE A 163 2.99 1.21 12.53
CA ILE A 163 4.44 1.29 12.74
C ILE A 163 4.76 2.07 14.02
N ARG A 164 4.19 3.27 14.20
CA ARG A 164 4.41 4.09 15.40
C ARG A 164 4.03 3.32 16.67
N HIS A 165 2.86 2.69 16.69
CA HIS A 165 2.42 1.87 17.81
C HIS A 165 3.37 0.67 18.06
N LYS A 166 3.85 -0.01 17.01
CA LYS A 166 4.81 -1.11 17.16
C LYS A 166 6.15 -0.67 17.73
N LEU A 167 6.61 0.54 17.40
CA LEU A 167 7.84 1.12 17.95
C LEU A 167 7.74 1.44 19.45
N GLU A 168 6.53 1.56 20.01
CA GLU A 168 6.30 1.74 21.45
C GLU A 168 6.34 0.40 22.23
N ASN A 169 6.36 -0.73 21.54
CA ASN A 169 6.23 -2.07 22.11
C ASN A 169 7.50 -2.92 21.89
N ALA A 170 7.44 -4.22 22.17
CA ALA A 170 8.56 -5.15 22.01
C ALA A 170 9.34 -5.03 20.67
N PRO A 171 8.69 -4.80 19.50
CA PRO A 171 9.43 -4.56 18.25
C PRO A 171 10.33 -3.31 18.27
N GLY A 172 9.95 -2.27 19.02
CA GLY A 172 10.74 -1.04 19.19
C GLY A 172 12.10 -1.24 19.85
N PHE A 173 12.37 -2.42 20.41
CA PHE A 173 13.67 -2.76 21.00
C PHE A 173 14.65 -3.34 19.97
N GLN A 174 14.28 -3.39 18.68
CA GLN A 174 15.12 -3.93 17.59
C GLN A 174 15.46 -2.85 16.56
N ARG A 175 16.75 -2.71 16.23
CA ARG A 175 17.25 -1.77 15.21
C ARG A 175 16.48 -1.88 13.88
N GLN A 176 16.26 -3.12 13.44
CA GLN A 176 15.65 -3.45 12.15
C GLN A 176 14.23 -2.87 12.02
N THR A 177 13.49 -2.77 13.12
CA THR A 177 12.12 -2.21 13.09
C THR A 177 12.14 -0.71 12.81
N TRP A 178 13.09 0.03 13.38
CA TRP A 178 13.28 1.46 13.09
C TRP A 178 13.82 1.70 11.67
N GLU A 179 14.71 0.82 11.18
CA GLU A 179 15.17 0.85 9.78
C GLU A 179 13.99 0.63 8.82
N GLN A 180 13.11 -0.34 9.11
CA GLN A 180 11.89 -0.59 8.33
C GLN A 180 10.92 0.59 8.39
N ALA A 181 10.74 1.22 9.55
CA ALA A 181 9.91 2.39 9.73
C ALA A 181 10.38 3.56 8.85
N ALA A 182 11.67 3.90 8.92
CA ALA A 182 12.28 4.96 8.12
C ALA A 182 12.11 4.71 6.61
N ASN A 183 12.40 3.48 6.17
CA ASN A 183 12.24 3.10 4.76
C ASN A 183 10.77 3.13 4.30
N PHE A 184 9.83 2.72 5.15
CA PHE A 184 8.40 2.78 4.81
C PHE A 184 7.95 4.24 4.64
N SER A 185 8.24 5.11 5.61
CA SER A 185 7.88 6.53 5.55
C SER A 185 8.47 7.20 4.29
N MET A 186 9.76 7.00 4.02
CA MET A 186 10.47 7.56 2.86
C MET A 186 9.84 7.18 1.51
N ASN A 187 9.28 5.98 1.40
CA ASN A 187 8.82 5.40 0.13
C ASN A 187 7.30 5.48 -0.08
N ASN A 188 6.52 5.71 0.98
CA ASN A 188 5.06 5.63 0.92
C ASN A 188 4.36 6.95 1.29
N GLY A 189 5.04 8.09 1.10
CA GLY A 189 4.46 9.42 1.33
C GLY A 189 4.31 9.77 2.80
N GLY A 190 5.13 9.19 3.68
CA GLY A 190 5.22 9.57 5.07
C GLY A 190 6.06 10.84 5.28
N ASP A 191 6.15 11.27 6.54
CA ASP A 191 6.97 12.41 6.94
C ASP A 191 8.46 12.05 6.87
N LEU A 192 9.21 12.82 6.07
CA LEU A 192 10.63 12.59 5.83
C LEU A 192 11.52 13.01 7.01
N GLU A 193 11.11 13.99 7.82
CA GLU A 193 11.84 14.37 9.03
C GLU A 193 11.61 13.33 10.13
N GLU A 194 10.41 12.76 10.23
CA GLU A 194 10.15 11.60 11.09
C GLU A 194 10.99 10.38 10.66
N ALA A 195 11.02 10.10 9.35
CA ALA A 195 11.87 9.05 8.79
C ALA A 195 13.36 9.27 9.14
N LEU A 196 13.81 10.53 9.07
CA LEU A 196 15.17 10.92 9.43
C LEU A 196 15.44 10.69 10.93
N GLY A 197 14.49 11.01 11.81
CA GLY A 197 14.57 10.72 13.24
C GLY A 197 14.68 9.22 13.52
N TRP A 198 13.85 8.41 12.86
CA TRP A 198 13.88 6.95 13.00
C TRP A 198 15.20 6.35 12.55
N ILE A 199 15.73 6.75 11.38
CA ILE A 199 17.01 6.21 10.91
C ILE A 199 18.19 6.71 11.75
N ASN A 200 18.16 7.93 12.29
CA ASN A 200 19.21 8.40 13.20
C ASN A 200 19.28 7.54 14.47
N SER A 201 18.13 7.11 14.99
CA SER A 201 18.04 6.24 16.17
C SER A 201 18.69 4.86 15.95
N THR A 202 18.81 4.39 14.71
CA THR A 202 19.47 3.11 14.39
C THR A 202 20.99 3.22 14.31
N ILE A 203 21.50 4.44 14.12
CA ILE A 203 22.92 4.73 13.94
C ILE A 203 23.61 4.89 15.30
N GLU A 204 23.02 5.68 16.20
CA GLU A 204 23.60 5.99 17.51
C GLU A 204 22.54 6.41 18.54
N GLY A 205 22.93 6.46 19.83
CA GLY A 205 22.13 7.02 20.91
C GLY A 205 21.16 6.06 21.62
N MET A 206 20.89 4.89 21.05
CA MET A 206 20.05 3.85 21.66
C MET A 206 20.85 2.57 21.95
N PHE A 207 20.38 1.77 22.91
CA PHE A 207 21.05 0.50 23.25
C PHE A 207 21.05 -0.51 22.09
N PHE A 208 20.10 -0.39 21.15
CA PHE A 208 20.00 -1.21 19.93
C PHE A 208 20.73 -0.59 18.74
N SER A 209 21.27 0.62 18.85
CA SER A 209 21.92 1.30 17.73
C SER A 209 23.20 0.58 17.31
N GLU A 210 23.38 0.43 16.02
CA GLU A 210 24.61 -0.10 15.44
C GLU A 210 24.78 0.50 14.05
N LYS A 211 25.65 1.51 13.97
CA LYS A 211 26.04 2.19 12.72
C LYS A 211 26.57 1.17 11.72
N ASN A 212 26.02 1.21 10.51
CA ASN A 212 26.45 0.35 9.40
C ASN A 212 26.29 1.08 8.07
N PHE A 213 26.72 0.46 6.98
CA PHE A 213 26.58 1.06 5.65
C PHE A 213 25.11 1.32 5.27
N GLY A 214 24.24 0.36 5.56
CA GLY A 214 22.83 0.38 5.18
C GLY A 214 22.08 1.55 5.79
N ASN A 215 22.19 1.77 7.10
CA ASN A 215 21.49 2.87 7.76
C ASN A 215 22.02 4.25 7.37
N LEU A 216 23.34 4.38 7.14
CA LEU A 216 23.91 5.61 6.56
C LEU A 216 23.40 5.85 5.13
N ASN A 217 23.30 4.80 4.30
CA ASN A 217 22.74 4.94 2.95
C ASN A 217 21.26 5.34 2.97
N THR A 218 20.43 4.74 3.83
CA THR A 218 19.03 5.15 4.01
C THR A 218 18.94 6.61 4.48
N LYS A 219 19.77 7.02 5.46
CA LYS A 219 19.85 8.42 5.91
C LYS A 219 20.18 9.38 4.76
N ALA A 220 21.17 9.05 3.94
CA ALA A 220 21.52 9.85 2.77
C ALA A 220 20.38 9.93 1.74
N GLN A 221 19.61 8.86 1.52
CA GLN A 221 18.45 8.89 0.63
C GLN A 221 17.34 9.79 1.16
N ILE A 222 17.06 9.74 2.47
CA ILE A 222 16.08 10.63 3.12
C ILE A 222 16.53 12.09 3.00
N LEU A 223 17.80 12.38 3.29
CA LEU A 223 18.36 13.73 3.16
C LEU A 223 18.26 14.26 1.73
N ASN A 224 18.53 13.43 0.71
CA ASN A 224 18.33 13.84 -0.69
C ASN A 224 16.85 14.19 -0.99
N LYS A 225 15.89 13.41 -0.47
CA LYS A 225 14.45 13.69 -0.62
C LYS A 225 14.01 14.95 0.13
N LEU A 226 14.72 15.33 1.19
CA LEU A 226 14.59 16.60 1.92
C LEU A 226 15.33 17.77 1.24
N ASN A 227 15.92 17.57 0.05
CA ASN A 227 16.77 18.55 -0.64
C ASN A 227 18.05 18.95 0.12
N ARG A 228 18.55 18.08 1.02
CA ARG A 228 19.76 18.26 1.85
C ARG A 228 20.95 17.49 1.27
N SER A 229 21.24 17.69 -0.01
CA SER A 229 22.21 16.88 -0.77
C SER A 229 23.65 16.93 -0.23
N ALA A 230 24.10 18.08 0.29
CA ALA A 230 25.45 18.21 0.85
C ALA A 230 25.63 17.33 2.11
N GLU A 231 24.61 17.27 2.97
CA GLU A 231 24.62 16.40 4.13
C GLU A 231 24.53 14.93 3.73
N ALA A 232 23.71 14.62 2.71
CA ALA A 232 23.64 13.27 2.16
C ALA A 232 25.00 12.78 1.63
N ASP A 233 25.73 13.66 0.95
CA ASP A 233 27.05 13.35 0.41
C ASP A 233 28.07 13.11 1.54
N ALA A 234 28.08 13.94 2.58
CA ALA A 234 28.95 13.74 3.75
C ALA A 234 28.67 12.41 4.47
N VAL A 235 27.39 12.04 4.63
CA VAL A 235 26.98 10.75 5.20
C VAL A 235 27.49 9.59 4.34
N MET A 236 27.41 9.71 3.01
CA MET A 236 27.90 8.66 2.12
C MET A 236 29.42 8.56 2.09
N ASP A 237 30.15 9.67 2.25
CA ASP A 237 31.61 9.66 2.37
C ASP A 237 32.05 8.89 3.62
N GLU A 238 31.36 9.07 4.75
CA GLU A 238 31.55 8.25 5.95
C GLU A 238 31.23 6.77 5.68
N ALA A 239 30.07 6.48 5.08
CA ALA A 239 29.63 5.12 4.77
C ALA A 239 30.62 4.38 3.85
N MET A 240 31.28 5.09 2.92
CA MET A 240 32.30 4.51 2.04
C MET A 240 33.52 3.96 2.81
N GLY A 241 33.75 4.39 4.05
CA GLY A 241 34.80 3.84 4.91
C GLY A 241 34.56 2.38 5.30
N MET A 242 33.29 2.00 5.52
CA MET A 242 32.87 0.67 5.99
C MET A 242 32.25 -0.22 4.92
N ALA A 243 31.93 0.33 3.74
CA ALA A 243 31.28 -0.40 2.67
C ALA A 243 32.09 -1.60 2.16
N THR A 244 31.43 -2.76 2.11
CA THR A 244 31.87 -3.99 1.45
C THR A 244 31.91 -3.84 -0.08
N VAL A 245 32.51 -4.81 -0.77
CA VAL A 245 32.54 -4.86 -2.25
C VAL A 245 31.13 -4.81 -2.86
N PHE A 246 30.16 -5.47 -2.23
CA PHE A 246 28.78 -5.56 -2.71
C PHE A 246 28.00 -4.29 -2.40
N GLU A 247 28.21 -3.67 -1.24
CA GLU A 247 27.58 -2.40 -0.87
C GLU A 247 28.06 -1.26 -1.76
N ARG A 248 29.36 -1.19 -2.07
CA ARG A 248 29.90 -0.25 -3.07
C ARG A 248 29.27 -0.47 -4.44
N HIS A 249 29.14 -1.73 -4.85
CA HIS A 249 28.49 -2.05 -6.13
C HIS A 249 27.02 -1.61 -6.14
N GLY A 250 26.27 -1.88 -5.07
CA GLY A 250 24.88 -1.47 -4.89
C GLY A 250 24.72 0.05 -4.94
N TYR A 251 25.57 0.80 -4.22
CA TYR A 251 25.55 2.26 -4.23
C TYR A 251 25.90 2.86 -5.59
N GLY A 252 26.88 2.29 -6.30
CA GLY A 252 27.18 2.68 -7.68
C GLY A 252 25.95 2.52 -8.59
N ARG A 253 25.20 1.41 -8.45
CA ARG A 253 23.94 1.21 -9.20
C ARG A 253 22.87 2.23 -8.80
N GLN A 254 22.72 2.52 -7.51
CA GLN A 254 21.80 3.54 -7.02
C GLN A 254 22.09 4.91 -7.66
N LEU A 255 23.37 5.31 -7.72
CA LEU A 255 23.79 6.56 -8.35
C LEU A 255 23.48 6.62 -9.84
N ILE A 256 23.65 5.50 -10.58
CA ILE A 256 23.24 5.42 -11.99
C ILE A 256 21.74 5.67 -12.14
N GLY A 257 20.90 5.02 -11.32
CA GLY A 257 19.45 5.22 -11.34
C GLY A 257 19.02 6.66 -10.98
N GLN A 258 19.84 7.37 -10.21
CA GLN A 258 19.67 8.80 -9.90
C GLN A 258 20.21 9.73 -11.00
N GLY A 259 20.75 9.21 -12.10
CA GLY A 259 21.39 9.99 -13.16
C GLY A 259 22.79 10.52 -12.81
N LYS A 260 23.34 10.20 -11.64
CA LYS A 260 24.67 10.64 -11.17
C LYS A 260 25.79 9.75 -11.72
N LYS A 261 25.88 9.65 -13.05
CA LYS A 261 26.74 8.70 -13.77
C LYS A 261 28.23 8.86 -13.48
N ASP A 262 28.73 10.10 -13.37
CA ASP A 262 30.14 10.37 -13.08
C ASP A 262 30.52 9.90 -11.67
N LYS A 263 29.69 10.24 -10.67
CA LYS A 263 29.85 9.78 -9.29
C LYS A 263 29.77 8.25 -9.20
N ALA A 264 28.87 7.63 -9.96
CA ALA A 264 28.81 6.17 -10.04
C ALA A 264 30.12 5.56 -10.56
N LEU A 265 30.66 6.10 -11.66
CA LEU A 265 31.95 5.65 -12.21
C LEU A 265 33.08 5.78 -11.19
N GLU A 266 33.14 6.87 -10.43
CA GLU A 266 34.12 7.06 -9.36
C GLU A 266 34.01 5.97 -8.29
N ILE A 267 32.78 5.67 -7.83
CA ILE A 267 32.53 4.60 -6.85
C ILE A 267 32.96 3.24 -7.40
N PHE A 268 32.64 2.91 -8.65
CA PHE A 268 33.06 1.64 -9.26
C PHE A 268 34.58 1.55 -9.47
N LYS A 269 35.24 2.64 -9.85
CA LYS A 269 36.71 2.72 -9.93
C LYS A 269 37.35 2.53 -8.54
N MET A 270 36.78 3.15 -7.50
CA MET A 270 37.24 2.96 -6.12
C MET A 270 37.06 1.51 -5.68
N ASN A 271 35.90 0.91 -5.96
CA ASN A 271 35.64 -0.50 -5.66
C ASN A 271 36.67 -1.40 -6.35
N ALA A 272 36.94 -1.14 -7.64
CA ALA A 272 37.93 -1.89 -8.41
C ALA A 272 39.36 -1.76 -7.88
N LYS A 273 39.72 -0.60 -7.35
CA LYS A 273 41.03 -0.38 -6.73
C LYS A 273 41.19 -1.17 -5.43
N LYS A 274 40.13 -1.22 -4.60
CA LYS A 274 40.15 -1.86 -3.28
C LYS A 274 39.95 -3.39 -3.33
N HIS A 275 39.14 -3.88 -4.26
CA HIS A 275 38.65 -5.26 -4.32
C HIS A 275 39.05 -5.97 -5.61
N LYS A 276 40.30 -5.79 -6.04
CA LYS A 276 40.80 -6.33 -7.31
C LYS A 276 40.58 -7.83 -7.39
N GLY A 277 40.03 -8.30 -8.51
CA GLY A 277 39.80 -9.73 -8.73
C GLY A 277 38.47 -10.25 -8.16
N GLU A 278 37.78 -9.48 -7.33
CA GLU A 278 36.47 -9.86 -6.82
C GLU A 278 35.37 -9.71 -7.89
N TRP A 279 34.36 -10.58 -7.83
CA TRP A 279 33.34 -10.73 -8.86
C TRP A 279 32.61 -9.44 -9.26
N PRO A 280 32.01 -8.64 -8.35
CA PRO A 280 31.07 -7.62 -8.83
C PRO A 280 31.81 -6.37 -9.35
N VAL A 281 33.13 -6.32 -9.23
CA VAL A 281 33.94 -5.14 -9.56
C VAL A 281 33.85 -4.77 -11.04
N ASP A 282 34.23 -5.69 -11.92
CA ASP A 282 34.25 -5.43 -13.36
C ASP A 282 32.83 -5.33 -13.90
N TYR A 283 31.88 -6.06 -13.32
CA TYR A 283 30.48 -5.90 -13.68
C TYR A 283 29.97 -4.49 -13.35
N GLY A 284 30.38 -3.94 -12.21
CA GLY A 284 30.08 -2.57 -11.82
C GLY A 284 30.68 -1.52 -12.76
N LEU A 285 31.96 -1.68 -13.13
CA LEU A 285 32.61 -0.81 -14.13
C LEU A 285 31.88 -0.87 -15.48
N ALA A 286 31.48 -2.07 -15.91
CA ALA A 286 30.71 -2.21 -17.15
C ALA A 286 29.39 -1.43 -17.12
N ARG A 287 28.66 -1.48 -16.00
CA ARG A 287 27.43 -0.71 -15.79
C ARG A 287 27.66 0.80 -15.90
N ALA A 288 28.71 1.32 -15.26
CA ALA A 288 29.04 2.74 -15.35
C ALA A 288 29.41 3.18 -16.77
N TYR A 289 30.28 2.42 -17.46
CA TYR A 289 30.64 2.75 -18.84
C TYR A 289 29.44 2.67 -19.78
N SER A 290 28.56 1.69 -19.59
CA SER A 290 27.30 1.61 -20.33
C SER A 290 26.45 2.85 -20.12
N ALA A 291 26.24 3.26 -18.86
CA ALA A 291 25.43 4.44 -18.56
C ALA A 291 25.98 5.72 -19.22
N MET A 292 27.29 5.78 -19.46
CA MET A 292 27.98 6.89 -20.15
C MET A 292 27.99 6.74 -21.69
N GLY A 293 27.36 5.70 -22.25
CA GLY A 293 27.36 5.41 -23.69
C GLY A 293 28.66 4.79 -24.21
N ASN A 294 29.60 4.43 -23.34
CA ASN A 294 30.86 3.79 -23.72
C ASN A 294 30.73 2.26 -23.74
N TYR A 295 29.96 1.77 -24.71
CA TYR A 295 29.62 0.34 -24.81
C TYR A 295 30.83 -0.55 -25.09
N SER A 296 31.85 -0.05 -25.79
CA SER A 296 33.08 -0.80 -26.04
C SER A 296 33.86 -1.07 -24.75
N ALA A 297 34.00 -0.07 -23.88
CA ALA A 297 34.59 -0.26 -22.55
C ALA A 297 33.71 -1.16 -21.66
N ALA A 298 32.38 -1.00 -21.73
CA ALA A 298 31.46 -1.85 -20.98
C ALA A 298 31.60 -3.34 -21.36
N ILE A 299 31.64 -3.68 -22.65
CA ILE A 299 31.86 -5.05 -23.13
C ILE A 299 33.19 -5.61 -22.64
N LYS A 300 34.27 -4.82 -22.68
CA LYS A 300 35.59 -5.24 -22.17
C LYS A 300 35.51 -5.67 -20.70
N HIS A 301 34.83 -4.88 -19.87
CA HIS A 301 34.66 -5.20 -18.46
C HIS A 301 33.70 -6.37 -18.22
N LEU A 302 32.62 -6.52 -19.01
CA LEU A 302 31.76 -7.70 -18.94
C LEU A 302 32.51 -9.01 -19.24
N LYS A 303 33.43 -9.01 -20.20
CA LYS A 303 34.29 -10.16 -20.49
C LYS A 303 35.15 -10.55 -19.29
N ILE A 304 35.70 -9.56 -18.57
CA ILE A 304 36.48 -9.82 -17.35
C ILE A 304 35.56 -10.38 -16.26
N ALA A 305 34.42 -9.74 -16.03
CA ALA A 305 33.43 -10.17 -15.04
C ALA A 305 32.97 -11.61 -15.29
N ALA A 306 32.73 -12.01 -16.55
CA ALA A 306 32.31 -13.37 -16.91
C ALA A 306 33.25 -14.46 -16.37
N THR A 307 34.56 -14.18 -16.30
CA THR A 307 35.55 -15.14 -15.77
C THR A 307 35.49 -15.31 -14.25
N ARG A 308 34.83 -14.39 -13.56
CA ARG A 308 34.74 -14.32 -12.09
C ARG A 308 33.32 -14.56 -11.55
N ALA A 309 32.34 -14.74 -12.44
CA ALA A 309 30.95 -14.93 -12.08
C ALA A 309 30.75 -16.18 -11.20
N PRO A 310 30.11 -16.05 -10.03
CA PRO A 310 30.05 -17.13 -9.03
C PRO A 310 29.09 -18.26 -9.42
N ASP A 311 28.08 -17.96 -10.25
CA ASP A 311 27.00 -18.88 -10.57
C ASP A 311 26.44 -18.68 -11.99
N ALA A 312 25.60 -19.61 -12.43
CA ALA A 312 24.99 -19.60 -13.76
C ALA A 312 24.05 -18.39 -13.99
N PRO A 313 23.17 -17.99 -13.05
CA PRO A 313 22.37 -16.77 -13.20
C PRO A 313 23.20 -15.53 -13.53
N ASN A 314 24.31 -15.32 -12.82
CA ASN A 314 25.20 -14.20 -13.04
C ASN A 314 25.93 -14.27 -14.40
N LYS A 315 26.36 -15.46 -14.83
CA LYS A 315 26.95 -15.67 -16.17
C LYS A 315 25.94 -15.37 -17.28
N ASN A 316 24.71 -15.83 -17.12
CA ASN A 316 23.63 -15.60 -18.09
C ASN A 316 23.27 -14.11 -18.20
N ALA A 317 23.19 -13.41 -17.06
CA ALA A 317 22.95 -11.97 -17.04
C ALA A 317 24.06 -11.18 -17.77
N ILE A 318 25.33 -11.57 -17.57
CA ILE A 318 26.45 -10.96 -18.31
C ILE A 318 26.33 -11.21 -19.81
N ALA A 319 26.04 -12.45 -20.24
CA ALA A 319 25.88 -12.78 -21.65
C ALA A 319 24.77 -11.96 -22.31
N ALA A 320 23.60 -11.85 -21.63
CA ALA A 320 22.49 -11.02 -22.10
C ALA A 320 22.87 -9.54 -22.20
N ASN A 321 23.60 -9.02 -21.21
CA ASN A 321 24.06 -7.63 -21.21
C ASN A 321 25.09 -7.35 -22.31
N MET A 322 26.00 -8.29 -22.62
CA MET A 322 26.90 -8.13 -23.77
C MET A 322 26.12 -8.04 -25.08
N ALA A 323 25.12 -8.89 -25.28
CA ALA A 323 24.28 -8.87 -26.49
C ALA A 323 23.49 -7.55 -26.64
N LYS A 324 23.06 -6.93 -25.52
CA LYS A 324 22.44 -5.60 -25.53
C LYS A 324 23.44 -4.52 -25.97
N LEU A 325 24.63 -4.51 -25.37
CA LEU A 325 25.67 -3.53 -25.70
C LEU A 325 26.13 -3.62 -27.16
N GLU A 326 26.19 -4.82 -27.72
CA GLU A 326 26.50 -5.05 -29.14
C GLU A 326 25.45 -4.45 -30.08
N LYS A 327 24.21 -4.27 -29.60
CA LYS A 327 23.12 -3.57 -30.32
C LYS A 327 23.06 -2.07 -30.01
N GLY A 328 23.97 -1.55 -29.18
CA GLY A 328 23.95 -0.16 -28.75
C GLY A 328 22.92 0.15 -27.66
N GLU A 329 22.45 -0.86 -26.93
CA GLU A 329 21.47 -0.70 -25.84
C GLU A 329 22.17 -0.64 -24.47
N ASP A 330 21.72 0.28 -23.61
CA ASP A 330 22.20 0.39 -22.23
C ASP A 330 21.77 -0.81 -21.37
N ILE A 331 22.61 -1.21 -20.40
CA ILE A 331 22.38 -2.38 -19.53
C ILE A 331 21.86 -2.02 -18.13
N ASN A 332 21.52 -0.76 -17.87
CA ASN A 332 21.06 -0.30 -16.56
C ASN A 332 19.55 -0.17 -16.44
#